data_AF-Q8VN69-F1
#
_entry.id   AF-Q8VN69-F1
#
_cell.length_a   1.000
_cell.length_b   1.000
_cell.length_c   1.000
_cell.angle_alpha   90.00
_cell.angle_beta   90.00
_cell.angle_gamma   90.00
#
_symmetry.space_group_name_H-M   'P 1'
#
loop_
_entity.id
_entity.type
_entity.pdbx_description
1 polymer ?
#
loop_
_entity_poly.entity_id
_entity_poly.type
_entity_poly.pdbx_seq_one_letter_code
_entity_poly.pdbx_strand_id
1 'polypeptide(L)'
;LTHTGLAFTFFSPLIGWVGVFLTGSDTSSNLLFGSLQQLTAQRLHLPEILTLTANTVGGTLGKMISPQSIAIACAAVGLAGKESDLFKFTVKYSLIFVAIMGVVISTIAYWIPEVVPAIK
;
A
#
# COMPACT_ATOMS: atom_id res chain seq x y z
N LEU A 1 6.18 -10.89 20.75
CA LEU A 1 6.44 -9.64 19.99
C LEU A 1 6.96 -9.92 18.57
N THR A 2 7.86 -10.89 18.35
CA THR A 2 8.47 -11.21 17.04
C THR A 2 7.47 -11.59 15.93
N HIS A 3 6.43 -12.37 16.23
CA HIS A 3 5.42 -12.73 15.22
C HIS A 3 4.54 -11.54 14.80
N THR A 4 4.26 -10.60 15.71
CA THR A 4 3.38 -9.46 15.45
C THR A 4 4.04 -8.43 14.52
N GLY A 5 5.35 -8.22 14.64
CA GLY A 5 6.11 -7.34 13.73
C GLY A 5 6.20 -7.89 12.30
N LEU A 6 6.43 -9.20 12.16
CA LEU A 6 6.49 -9.87 10.85
C LEU A 6 5.15 -9.80 10.13
N ALA A 7 4.06 -10.12 10.84
CA ALA A 7 2.72 -10.00 10.28
C ALA A 7 2.42 -8.54 9.92
N PHE A 8 2.72 -7.58 10.80
CA PHE A 8 2.44 -6.18 10.53
C PHE A 8 3.21 -5.63 9.33
N THR A 9 4.52 -5.89 9.22
CA THR A 9 5.32 -5.45 8.06
C THR A 9 4.81 -6.01 6.74
N PHE A 10 4.36 -7.28 6.73
CA PHE A 10 3.79 -7.91 5.54
C PHE A 10 2.42 -7.32 5.15
N PHE A 11 1.55 -7.07 6.13
CA PHE A 11 0.21 -6.54 5.90
C PHE A 11 0.15 -5.00 5.83
N SER A 12 1.22 -4.31 6.20
CA SER A 12 1.26 -2.84 6.22
C SER A 12 0.95 -2.20 4.86
N PRO A 13 1.48 -2.69 3.71
CA PRO A 13 1.07 -2.22 2.40
C PRO A 13 -0.41 -2.40 2.09
N LEU A 14 -1.05 -3.45 2.61
CA LEU A 14 -2.48 -3.68 2.37
C LEU A 14 -3.36 -2.61 3.01
N ILE A 15 -2.93 -2.03 4.14
CA ILE A 15 -3.64 -0.91 4.77
C ILE A 15 -3.67 0.30 3.82
N GLY A 16 -2.51 0.67 3.26
CA GLY A 16 -2.41 1.76 2.29
C GLY A 16 -3.18 1.49 1.01
N TRP A 17 -3.13 0.24 0.54
CA TRP A 17 -3.87 -0.25 -0.62
C TRP A 17 -5.39 -0.09 -0.46
N VAL A 18 -5.94 -0.50 0.69
CA VAL A 18 -7.37 -0.31 0.99
C VAL A 18 -7.70 1.18 1.06
N GLY A 19 -6.84 1.97 1.71
CA GLY A 19 -7.07 3.41 1.84
C GLY A 19 -7.14 4.13 0.50
N VAL A 20 -6.26 3.83 -0.46
CA VAL A 20 -6.31 4.46 -1.79
C VAL A 20 -7.39 3.85 -2.68
N PHE A 21 -7.69 2.56 -2.55
CA PHE A 21 -8.83 1.98 -3.26
C PHE A 21 -10.14 2.72 -2.93
N LEU A 22 -10.35 3.05 -1.64
CA LEU A 22 -11.54 3.77 -1.17
C LEU A 22 -11.50 5.27 -1.50
N THR A 23 -10.35 5.91 -1.35
CA THR A 23 -10.22 7.39 -1.44
C THR A 23 -9.86 7.88 -2.84
N GLY A 24 -9.26 7.04 -3.68
CA GLY A 24 -8.67 7.42 -4.96
C GLY A 24 -7.38 8.26 -4.86
N SER A 25 -6.85 8.53 -3.65
CA SER A 25 -5.77 9.51 -3.43
C SER A 25 -4.75 9.04 -2.39
N ASP A 26 -3.47 8.97 -2.79
CA ASP A 26 -2.36 8.63 -1.91
C ASP A 26 -2.21 9.64 -0.77
N THR A 27 -2.41 10.94 -1.03
CA THR A 27 -2.39 11.98 0.00
C THR A 27 -3.48 11.74 1.05
N SER A 28 -4.72 11.47 0.61
CA SER A 28 -5.84 11.23 1.51
C SER A 28 -5.65 9.95 2.32
N SER A 29 -5.16 8.88 1.69
CA SER A 29 -4.83 7.61 2.36
C SER A 29 -3.71 7.78 3.40
N ASN A 30 -2.66 8.55 3.08
CA ASN A 30 -1.60 8.86 4.03
C ASN A 30 -2.11 9.69 5.22
N LEU A 31 -3.05 10.61 5.01
CA LEU A 31 -3.70 11.33 6.11
C LEU A 31 -4.59 10.41 6.97
N LEU A 32 -5.26 9.43 6.36
CA LEU A 32 -6.16 8.49 7.04
C LEU A 32 -5.41 7.44 7.86
N PHE A 33 -4.36 6.84 7.29
CA PHE A 33 -3.70 5.67 7.86
C PHE A 33 -2.24 5.90 8.25
N GLY A 34 -1.62 7.02 7.86
CA GLY A 34 -0.22 7.32 8.18
C GLY A 34 0.03 7.36 9.68
N SER A 35 -0.81 8.06 10.45
CA SER A 35 -0.70 8.11 11.91
C SER A 35 -0.86 6.73 12.55
N LEU A 36 -1.75 5.88 12.01
CA LEU A 36 -1.91 4.50 12.47
C LEU A 36 -0.63 3.69 12.22
N GLN A 37 -0.06 3.78 11.03
CA GLN A 37 1.18 3.08 10.65
C GLN A 37 2.37 3.53 11.50
N GLN A 38 2.47 4.82 11.77
CA GLN A 38 3.50 5.41 12.62
C GLN A 38 3.37 4.94 14.07
N LEU A 39 2.17 5.06 14.65
CA LEU A 39 1.90 4.60 16.01
C LEU A 39 2.15 3.10 16.18
N THR A 40 1.71 2.28 15.22
CA THR A 40 1.96 0.83 15.28
C THR A 40 3.44 0.51 15.15
N ALA A 41 4.19 1.24 14.31
CA ALA A 41 5.65 1.09 14.22
C ALA A 41 6.33 1.34 15.57
N GLN A 42 5.97 2.43 16.26
CA GLN A 42 6.49 2.74 17.60
C GLN A 42 6.21 1.63 18.62
N ARG A 43 4.98 1.08 18.61
CA ARG A 43 4.59 -0.02 19.53
C ARG A 43 5.29 -1.33 19.25
N LEU A 44 5.68 -1.57 17.99
CA LEU A 44 6.37 -2.79 17.56
C LEU A 44 7.89 -2.61 17.46
N HIS A 45 8.42 -1.43 17.84
CA HIS A 45 9.83 -1.06 17.70
C HIS A 45 10.35 -1.23 16.27
N LEU A 46 9.52 -0.88 15.28
CA LEU A 46 9.86 -0.87 13.86
C LEU A 46 10.21 0.56 13.39
N PRO A 47 11.01 0.72 12.34
CA PRO A 47 11.26 2.03 11.75
C PRO A 47 9.97 2.65 11.21
N GLU A 48 9.60 3.84 11.70
CA GLU A 48 8.38 4.55 11.28
C GLU A 48 8.37 4.87 9.78
N ILE A 49 9.53 5.26 9.24
CA ILE A 49 9.68 5.55 7.80
C ILE A 49 9.27 4.35 6.97
N LEU A 50 9.67 3.14 7.39
CA LEU A 50 9.39 1.93 6.63
C LEU A 50 7.89 1.65 6.55
N THR A 51 7.14 1.86 7.64
CA THR A 51 5.69 1.63 7.67
C THR A 51 4.90 2.75 6.97
N LEU A 52 5.41 3.99 6.99
CA LEU A 52 4.88 5.11 6.20
C LEU A 52 5.14 4.92 4.70
N THR A 53 6.33 4.45 4.32
CA THR A 53 6.65 4.04 2.95
C THR A 53 5.74 2.89 2.51
N ALA A 54 5.53 1.90 3.37
CA ALA A 54 4.60 0.80 3.10
C ALA A 54 3.18 1.30 2.80
N ASN A 55 2.69 2.26 3.57
CA ASN A 55 1.38 2.87 3.33
C ASN A 55 1.31 3.56 1.96
N THR A 56 2.35 4.31 1.60
CA THR A 56 2.41 5.02 0.32
C THR A 56 2.50 4.05 -0.86
N VAL A 57 3.40 3.07 -0.80
CA VAL A 57 3.57 2.06 -1.86
C VAL A 57 2.31 1.23 -2.03
N GLY A 58 1.75 0.74 -0.93
CA GLY A 58 0.47 0.05 -0.94
C GLY A 58 -0.63 0.89 -1.57
N GLY A 59 -0.67 2.18 -1.23
CA GLY A 59 -1.58 3.16 -1.81
C GLY A 59 -1.47 3.28 -3.32
N THR A 60 -0.25 3.47 -3.85
CA THR A 60 -0.01 3.52 -5.29
C THR A 60 -0.52 2.27 -6.01
N LEU A 61 -0.35 1.09 -5.39
CA LEU A 61 -0.86 -0.17 -5.93
C LEU A 61 -2.39 -0.27 -5.87
N GLY A 62 -3.02 0.27 -4.82
CA GLY A 62 -4.47 0.38 -4.69
C GLY A 62 -5.07 1.35 -5.71
N LYS A 63 -4.33 2.38 -6.13
CA LYS A 63 -4.77 3.35 -7.13
C LYS A 63 -5.14 2.69 -8.46
N MET A 64 -4.43 1.62 -8.85
CA MET A 64 -4.69 0.85 -10.08
C MET A 64 -6.12 0.31 -10.19
N ILE A 65 -6.78 0.08 -9.05
CA ILE A 65 -8.13 -0.49 -9.00
C ILE A 65 -9.15 0.50 -8.41
N SER A 66 -8.74 1.72 -8.10
CA SER A 66 -9.65 2.73 -7.56
C SER A 66 -10.73 3.05 -8.60
N PRO A 67 -12.01 3.20 -8.19
CA PRO A 67 -13.09 3.50 -9.12
C PRO A 67 -12.81 4.74 -9.98
N GLN A 68 -12.17 5.75 -9.40
CA GLN A 68 -11.76 6.97 -10.09
C GLN A 68 -10.73 6.68 -11.20
N SER A 69 -9.66 5.95 -10.91
CA SER A 69 -8.64 5.64 -11.93
C SER A 69 -9.17 4.72 -13.02
N ILE A 70 -10.03 3.75 -12.68
CA ILE A 70 -10.67 2.85 -13.65
C ILE A 70 -11.58 3.64 -14.59
N ALA A 71 -12.41 4.55 -14.07
CA ALA A 71 -13.29 5.38 -14.89
C ALA A 71 -12.50 6.27 -15.86
N ILE A 72 -11.42 6.91 -15.38
CA ILE A 72 -10.54 7.74 -16.21
C ILE A 72 -9.85 6.89 -17.29
N ALA A 73 -9.33 5.71 -16.93
CA ALA A 73 -8.69 4.81 -17.88
C ALA A 73 -9.67 4.35 -18.97
N CYS A 74 -10.89 3.93 -18.59
CA CYS A 74 -11.91 3.51 -19.55
C CYS A 74 -12.29 4.64 -20.51
N ALA A 75 -12.46 5.86 -20.01
CA ALA A 75 -12.72 7.03 -20.85
C ALA A 75 -11.56 7.32 -21.82
N ALA A 76 -10.31 7.18 -21.37
CA ALA A 76 -9.12 7.46 -22.18
C ALA A 76 -8.91 6.46 -23.34
N VAL A 77 -9.25 5.18 -23.14
CA VAL A 77 -9.03 4.13 -24.16
C VAL A 77 -10.31 3.72 -24.91
N GLY A 78 -11.41 4.47 -24.76
CA GLY A 78 -12.67 4.21 -25.47
C GLY A 78 -13.42 2.96 -24.97
N LEU A 79 -13.21 2.57 -23.71
CA LEU A 79 -13.85 1.43 -23.05
C LEU A 79 -14.93 1.88 -22.05
N ALA A 80 -15.54 3.05 -22.24
CA ALA A 80 -16.62 3.54 -21.38
C ALA A 80 -17.77 2.51 -21.29
N GLY A 81 -18.25 2.25 -20.07
CA GLY A 81 -19.23 1.18 -19.80
C GLY A 81 -18.64 -0.22 -19.62
N LYS A 82 -17.32 -0.39 -19.75
CA LYS A 82 -16.59 -1.66 -19.48
C LYS A 82 -15.66 -1.56 -18.26
N GLU A 83 -15.99 -0.70 -17.30
CA GLU A 83 -15.22 -0.48 -16.08
C GLU A 83 -15.05 -1.77 -15.28
N SER A 84 -16.09 -2.61 -15.25
CA SER A 84 -16.04 -3.91 -14.57
C SER A 84 -15.01 -4.86 -15.18
N ASP A 85 -14.88 -4.87 -16.50
CA ASP A 85 -13.93 -5.75 -17.20
C ASP A 85 -12.49 -5.28 -16.93
N LEU A 86 -12.26 -3.96 -16.98
CA LEU A 86 -10.95 -3.39 -16.66
C LEU A 86 -10.59 -3.63 -15.19
N PHE A 87 -11.53 -3.44 -14.26
CA PHE A 87 -11.31 -3.70 -12.84
C PHE A 87 -10.96 -5.17 -12.58
N LYS A 88 -11.70 -6.12 -13.16
CA LYS A 88 -11.41 -7.56 -13.02
C LYS A 88 -10.04 -7.92 -13.59
N PHE A 89 -9.61 -7.25 -14.65
CA PHE A 89 -8.27 -7.42 -15.19
C PHE A 89 -7.19 -6.87 -14.23
N THR A 90 -7.35 -5.64 -13.74
CA THR A 90 -6.32 -4.96 -12.93
C THR A 90 -6.24 -5.46 -11.49
N VAL A 91 -7.34 -5.95 -10.90
CA VAL A 91 -7.37 -6.42 -9.49
C VAL A 91 -6.40 -7.58 -9.25
N LYS A 92 -6.24 -8.47 -10.21
CA LYS A 92 -5.27 -9.57 -10.12
C LYS A 92 -3.84 -9.05 -9.99
N TYR A 93 -3.45 -8.10 -10.84
CA TYR A 93 -2.11 -7.52 -10.81
C TYR A 93 -1.88 -6.70 -9.54
N SER A 94 -2.88 -5.92 -9.14
CA SER A 94 -2.84 -5.11 -7.93
C SER A 94 -2.64 -5.96 -6.67
N LEU A 95 -3.36 -7.08 -6.54
CA LEU A 95 -3.20 -8.02 -5.42
C LEU A 95 -1.84 -8.73 -5.43
N ILE A 96 -1.33 -9.12 -6.61
CA ILE A 96 -0.01 -9.74 -6.72
C ILE A 96 1.08 -8.75 -6.29
N PHE A 97 1.02 -7.51 -6.78
CA PHE A 97 2.03 -6.51 -6.44
C PHE A 97 1.98 -6.11 -4.97
N VAL A 98 0.80 -5.97 -4.35
CA VAL A 98 0.74 -5.61 -2.93
C VAL A 98 1.27 -6.75 -2.05
N ALA A 99 1.04 -8.01 -2.43
CA ALA A 99 1.62 -9.16 -1.75
C ALA A 99 3.15 -9.20 -1.89
N ILE A 100 3.68 -8.96 -3.09
CA ILE A 100 5.12 -8.84 -3.34
C ILE A 100 5.71 -7.72 -2.48
N MET A 101 5.06 -6.56 -2.42
CA MET A 101 5.52 -5.45 -1.58
C MET A 101 5.46 -5.76 -0.09
N GLY A 102 4.48 -6.55 0.36
CA GLY A 102 4.47 -7.09 1.72
C GLY A 102 5.73 -7.89 2.02
N VAL A 103 6.12 -8.80 1.12
CA VAL A 103 7.38 -9.56 1.25
C VAL A 103 8.58 -8.63 1.25
N VAL A 104 8.69 -7.70 0.30
CA VAL A 104 9.82 -6.78 0.18
C VAL A 104 9.99 -5.94 1.45
N ILE A 105 8.91 -5.40 2.00
CA ILE A 105 8.96 -4.57 3.20
C ILE A 105 9.33 -5.39 4.43
N SER A 106 8.80 -6.60 4.57
CA SER A 106 9.26 -7.53 5.60
C SER A 106 10.75 -7.85 5.43
N THR A 107 11.24 -8.09 4.21
CA THR A 107 12.67 -8.33 3.98
C THR A 107 13.51 -7.13 4.38
N ILE A 108 13.12 -5.90 4.00
CA ILE A 108 13.84 -4.68 4.40
C ILE A 108 13.84 -4.52 5.92
N ALA A 109 12.71 -4.77 6.59
CA ALA A 109 12.59 -4.63 8.04
C ALA A 109 13.56 -5.53 8.83
N TYR A 110 13.83 -6.75 8.32
CA TYR A 110 14.56 -7.77 9.09
C TYR A 110 15.95 -8.12 8.53
N TRP A 111 16.16 -8.01 7.23
CA TRP A 111 17.40 -8.42 6.57
C TRP A 111 18.28 -7.23 6.17
N ILE A 112 17.69 -6.09 5.84
CA ILE A 112 18.44 -4.91 5.39
C ILE A 112 17.96 -3.62 6.07
N PRO A 113 17.96 -3.57 7.41
CA PRO A 113 17.46 -2.41 8.15
C PRO A 113 18.32 -1.15 7.90
N GLU A 114 19.58 -1.30 7.50
CA GLU A 114 20.52 -0.19 7.22
C GLU A 114 20.13 0.65 6.00
N VAL A 115 19.29 0.14 5.10
CA VAL A 115 18.75 0.92 3.97
C VAL A 115 17.74 1.97 4.43
N VAL A 116 17.11 1.76 5.58
CA VAL A 116 16.16 2.73 6.13
C VAL A 116 16.94 3.90 6.72
N PRO A 117 16.79 5.12 6.17
CA PRO A 117 17.52 6.27 6.69
C PRO A 117 17.11 6.53 8.13
N ALA A 118 18.07 6.67 9.02
CA ALA A 118 17.80 7.12 10.38
C ALA A 118 17.40 8.60 10.34
N ILE A 119 16.11 8.90 10.52
CA ILE A 119 15.69 10.27 10.81
C ILE A 119 16.05 10.53 12.28
N LYS A 120 16.97 11.47 12.49
CA LYS A 120 17.31 12.04 13.79
C LYS A 120 16.16 12.86 14.34
#